data_AF-A0A7J9T6R4-F1
#
_entry.id   AF-A0A7J9T6R4-F1
#
_cell.length_a   1.000
_cell.length_b   1.000
_cell.length_c   1.000
_cell.angle_alpha   90.00
_cell.angle_beta   90.00
_cell.angle_gamma   90.00
#
_symmetry.space_group_name_H-M   'P 1'
#
loop_
_entity.id
_entity.type
_entity.pdbx_description
1 polymer ?
#
loop_
_entity_poly.entity_id
_entity_poly.type
_entity_poly.pdbx_seq_one_letter_code
_entity_poly.pdbx_strand_id
1 'polypeptide(L)' 'MMVTLPHNITESKGMQLIKGGSAYRFFKNHPNSRLRLPQGHLWSAGGCATTVGFNEYDTVFNYIQNQKEHHGIAFA' A
#
# COMPACT_ATOMS: atom_id res chain seq x y z
N MET A 1 -6.87 3.15 7.35
CA MET A 1 -5.88 2.05 7.33
C MET A 1 -4.54 2.67 6.99
N MET A 2 -3.48 2.39 7.74
CA MET A 2 -2.11 2.77 7.36
C MET A 2 -1.48 1.57 6.66
N VAL A 3 -0.82 1.79 5.53
CA VAL A 3 -0.26 0.73 4.69
C VAL A 3 1.07 1.18 4.12
N THR A 4 2.09 0.34 4.21
CA THR A 4 3.34 0.52 3.47
C THR A 4 3.22 -0.19 2.13
N LEU A 5 3.33 0.56 1.03
CA LEU A 5 3.29 0.01 -0.31
C LEU A 5 4.72 -0.14 -0.86
N PRO A 6 5.02 -1.22 -1.60
CA PRO A 6 6.23 -1.31 -2.40
C PRO A 6 6.32 -0.18 -3.42
N HIS A 7 7.53 0.26 -3.74
CA HIS A 7 7.75 1.37 -4.70
C HIS A 7 7.22 1.10 -6.12
N ASN A 8 7.02 -0.16 -6.49
CA ASN A 8 6.47 -0.55 -7.80
C ASN A 8 4.93 -0.67 -7.82
N ILE A 9 4.24 -0.38 -6.71
CA ILE A 9 2.78 -0.44 -6.61
C ILE A 9 2.24 0.97 -6.42
N THR A 10 1.33 1.38 -7.32
CA THR A 10 0.62 2.64 -7.17
C THR A 10 -0.43 2.56 -6.06
N GLU A 11 -0.78 3.70 -5.46
CA GLU A 11 -1.84 3.77 -4.44
C GLU A 11 -3.18 3.20 -4.93
N SER A 12 -3.55 3.51 -6.18
CA SER A 12 -4.77 2.99 -6.80
C SER A 12 -4.75 1.46 -6.93
N LYS A 13 -3.60 0.88 -7.27
CA LYS A 13 -3.44 -0.56 -7.35
C LYS A 13 -3.50 -1.22 -5.97
N GLY A 14 -2.84 -0.62 -4.98
CA GLY A 14 -2.93 -1.06 -3.58
C GLY A 14 -4.37 -1.06 -3.08
N MET A 15 -5.10 0.04 -3.31
CA MET A 15 -6.51 0.17 -2.95
C MET A 15 -7.39 -0.87 -3.65
N GLN A 16 -7.17 -1.11 -4.95
CA GLN A 16 -7.87 -2.15 -5.72
C GLN A 16 -7.70 -3.53 -5.09
N LEU A 17 -6.45 -3.90 -4.76
CA LEU A 17 -6.13 -5.20 -4.18
C LEU A 17 -6.77 -5.37 -2.79
N ILE A 18 -6.71 -4.34 -1.94
CA ILE A 18 -7.29 -4.37 -0.59
C ILE A 18 -8.81 -4.48 -0.67
N LYS A 19 -9.47 -3.60 -1.43
CA LYS A 19 -10.95 -3.60 -1.56
C LYS A 19 -11.45 -4.87 -2.24
N GLY A 20 -10.85 -5.24 -3.37
CA GLY A 20 -11.25 -6.41 -4.15
C GLY A 20 -10.98 -7.72 -3.41
N GLY A 21 -9.80 -7.87 -2.82
CA GLY A 21 -9.41 -9.07 -2.07
C GLY A 21 -10.27 -9.27 -0.82
N SER A 22 -10.55 -8.21 -0.07
CA SER A 22 -11.44 -8.29 1.10
C SER A 22 -12.89 -8.59 0.70
N ALA A 23 -13.41 -7.96 -0.36
CA ALA A 23 -14.75 -8.27 -0.88
C ALA A 23 -14.89 -9.72 -1.33
N TYR A 24 -13.89 -10.24 -2.06
CA TYR A 24 -13.86 -11.64 -2.49
C TYR A 24 -13.91 -12.59 -1.30
N ARG A 25 -13.04 -12.39 -0.30
CA ARG A 25 -13.00 -13.24 0.91
C ARG A 25 -14.29 -13.15 1.71
N PHE A 26 -14.86 -11.96 1.86
CA PHE A 26 -16.11 -11.74 2.58
C PHE A 26 -17.27 -12.54 1.97
N PHE A 27 -17.53 -12.37 0.67
CA PHE A 27 -18.64 -13.05 0.01
C PHE A 27 -18.41 -14.55 -0.16
N LYS A 28 -17.15 -15.00 -0.25
CA LYS A 28 -16.82 -16.42 -0.24
C LYS A 28 -17.19 -17.08 1.09
N ASN A 29 -16.94 -16.40 2.20
CA ASN A 29 -17.21 -16.93 3.54
C ASN A 29 -18.67 -16.68 4.00
N HIS A 30 -19.34 -15.67 3.44
CA HIS A 30 -20.71 -15.28 3.79
C HIS A 30 -21.59 -15.16 2.52
N PRO A 31 -21.95 -16.28 1.88
CA PRO A 31 -22.70 -16.25 0.61
C PRO A 31 -24.07 -15.58 0.75
N ASN A 32 -24.74 -15.76 1.91
CA ASN A 32 -26.05 -15.17 2.19
C ASN A 32 -26.02 -13.64 2.27
N SER A 33 -24.85 -13.01 2.46
CA SER A 33 -24.73 -11.54 2.43
C SER A 33 -25.10 -10.96 1.06
N ARG A 34 -25.09 -11.75 -0.01
CA ARG A 34 -25.58 -11.35 -1.33
C ARG A 34 -27.08 -11.09 -1.38
N LEU A 35 -27.87 -11.65 -0.45
CA LEU A 35 -29.30 -11.33 -0.35
C LEU A 35 -29.51 -9.86 0.02
N ARG A 36 -28.63 -9.31 0.86
CA ARG A 36 -28.64 -7.89 1.26
C ARG A 36 -27.87 -7.00 0.27
N LEU A 37 -26.80 -7.53 -0.32
CA LEU A 37 -25.95 -6.84 -1.30
C LEU A 37 -26.02 -7.56 -2.66
N PRO A 38 -27.14 -7.45 -3.39
CA PRO A 38 -27.41 -8.27 -4.59
C PRO A 38 -26.42 -8.03 -5.73
N GLN A 39 -25.90 -6.80 -5.87
CA GLN A 39 -24.85 -6.49 -6.85
C GLN A 39 -23.46 -6.98 -6.42
N GLY A 40 -23.29 -7.49 -5.21
CA GLY A 40 -22.00 -7.97 -4.71
C GLY A 40 -20.97 -6.85 -4.48
N HIS A 41 -21.39 -5.60 -4.39
CA HIS A 41 -20.54 -4.47 -4.01
C HIS A 41 -20.43 -4.42 -2.48
N LEU A 42 -19.29 -4.83 -1.93
CA LEU A 42 -19.01 -4.68 -0.50
C LEU A 42 -18.58 -3.25 -0.15
N TRP A 43 -17.83 -2.60 -1.03
CA TRP A 43 -17.25 -1.28 -0.81
C TRP A 43 -17.82 -0.27 -1.81
N SER A 44 -17.81 1.01 -1.45
CA SER A 44 -18.14 2.11 -2.36
C SER A 44 -17.15 2.16 -3.53
N ALA A 45 -17.52 2.78 -4.66
CA ALA A 45 -16.62 2.93 -5.80
C ALA A 45 -15.39 3.79 -5.45
N GLY A 46 -15.60 4.87 -4.70
CA GLY A 46 -14.55 5.79 -4.26
C GLY A 46 -13.61 5.22 -3.20
N GLY A 47 -12.48 5.89 -3.02
CA GLY A 47 -11.54 5.65 -1.94
C GLY A 47 -10.76 6.94 -1.67
N CYS A 48 -10.35 7.14 -0.42
CA CYS A 48 -9.48 8.24 -0.04
C CYS A 48 -8.17 7.66 0.47
N ALA A 49 -7.05 8.22 0.02
CA ALA A 49 -5.72 7.92 0.47
C ALA A 49 -4.98 9.24 0.71
N THR A 50 -4.11 9.25 1.71
CA THR A 50 -3.23 10.38 2.00
C THR A 50 -1.87 9.82 2.37
N THR A 51 -0.81 10.49 1.92
CA THR A 51 0.55 10.09 2.24
C THR A 51 0.86 10.42 3.69
N VAL A 52 1.59 9.53 4.35
CA VAL A 52 2.14 9.74 5.69
C VAL A 52 3.64 9.48 5.59
N GLY A 53 4.45 10.39 6.13
CA GLY A 53 5.90 10.30 6.06
C GLY A 53 6.53 10.66 7.40
N PHE A 54 7.46 9.81 7.85
CA PHE A 54 8.43 10.16 8.89
C PHE A 54 9.76 10.43 8.18
N ASN A 55 10.11 11.71 8.02
CA ASN A 55 11.42 12.10 7.49
C ASN A 55 12.33 12.43 8.68
N GLU A 56 13.08 11.44 9.13
CA GLU A 56 14.16 11.67 10.08
C GLU A 56 15.38 12.16 9.31
N TYR A 57 15.86 13.37 9.63
CA TYR A 57 17.02 13.99 8.99
C TYR A 57 18.22 13.04 8.99
N ASP A 58 18.47 12.37 10.12
CA ASP A 58 19.59 11.44 10.27
C ASP A 58 19.52 10.26 9.30
N THR A 59 18.32 9.73 9.03
CA THR A 59 18.12 8.63 8.09
C THR A 59 18.48 9.04 6.66
N VAL A 60 18.03 10.23 6.23
CA VAL A 60 18.34 10.77 4.90
C VAL A 60 19.82 11.12 4.79
N PHE A 61 20.37 11.76 5.82
CA PHE A 61 21.79 12.13 5.86
C PHE A 61 22.69 10.91 5.76
N ASN A 62 22.43 9.86 6.56
CA ASN A 62 23.18 8.61 6.53
C ASN A 62 23.05 7.90 5.18
N TYR A 63 21.86 7.90 4.56
CA TYR A 63 21.68 7.33 3.23
C TYR A 63 22.56 8.02 2.18
N ILE A 64 22.70 9.36 2.24
CA ILE A 64 23.51 10.14 1.29
C ILE A 64 25.01 9.95 1.53
N GLN A 65 25.47 10.05 2.78
CA GLN A 65 26.91 9.93 3.10
C GLN A 65 27.49 8.58 2.66
N ASN A 66 26.73 7.50 2.86
CA ASN A 66 27.18 6.14 2.56
C ASN A 66 27.07 5.75 1.08
N GLN A 67 26.62 6.66 0.18
CA GLN A 67 26.52 6.35 -1.27
C GLN A 67 27.85 6.00 -1.91
N LYS A 68 28.97 6.60 -1.44
CA LYS A 68 30.30 6.34 -2.01
C LYS A 68 30.77 4.92 -1.73
N GLU A 69 30.54 4.42 -0.53
CA GLU A 69 30.84 3.05 -0.13
C GLU A 69 29.92 2.06 -0.85
N HIS A 70 28.61 2.34 -0.88
CA HIS A 70 27.61 1.51 -1.56
C HIS A 70 27.94 1.29 -3.05
N HIS A 71 28.47 2.31 -3.73
CA HIS A 71 28.86 2.23 -5.14
C HIS A 71 30.33 1.83 -5.38
N GLY A 72 31.10 1.53 -4.34
CA GLY A 72 32.51 1.12 -4.48
C GLY A 72 33.42 2.20 -5.08
N ILE A 73 33.04 3.47 -4.95
CA ILE A 73 33.82 4.63 -5.44
C ILE A 73 34.60 5.32 -4.31
N ALA A 74 34.53 4.78 -3.09
CA ALA A 74 35.33 5.24 -1.98
C ALA A 74 36.80 4.87 -2.22
N PHE A 75 37.67 5.87 -2.31
CA PHE A 75 39.11 5.67 -2.39
C PHE A 75 39.62 5.26 -1.00
N ALA A 76 40.50 4.25 -0.97
CA ALA A 76 41.17 3.77 0.24
C ALA A 76 42.14 4.81 0.81
#